data_AF-A0A847CA59-F1
#
_entry.id   AF-A0A847CA59-F1
#
_cell.length_a   1.000
_cell.length_b   1.000
_cell.length_c   1.000
_cell.angle_alpha   90.00
_cell.angle_beta   90.00
_cell.angle_gamma   90.00
#
_symmetry.space_group_name_H-M   'P 1'
#
loop_
_entity.id
_entity.type
_entity.pdbx_description
1 polymer ?
#
loop_
_entity_poly.entity_id
_entity_poly.type
_entity_poly.pdbx_seq_one_letter_code
_entity_poly.pdbx_strand_id
1 'polypeptide(L)'
;MIKLPSKYSSILGIKETEHAIVAVKDFFQLQLSTELNLSRVTAPLFVAAGTGVNDDLNGVERPVSFPVKDLNEKKMEIVQSLAKWKRLKVTDLGLKPNFGIYTDMNAIRPDEELDPV
;
A
#
# COMPACT_ATOMS: atom_id res chain seq x y z
N MET A 1 -1.80 -23.84 5.91
CA MET A 1 -3.20 -23.66 6.36
C MET A 1 -3.11 -22.93 7.70
N ILE A 2 -3.61 -21.69 7.78
CA ILE A 2 -3.53 -20.87 9.00
C ILE A 2 -4.33 -21.57 10.11
N LYS A 3 -3.71 -21.83 11.26
CA LYS A 3 -4.36 -22.44 12.43
C LYS A 3 -4.67 -21.36 13.45
N LEU A 4 -5.95 -21.10 13.67
CA LEU A 4 -6.38 -20.20 14.73
C LEU A 4 -6.06 -20.80 16.11
N PRO A 5 -5.84 -19.96 17.15
CA PRO A 5 -5.67 -20.43 18.52
C PRO A 5 -6.84 -21.30 18.97
N SER A 6 -6.57 -22.36 19.73
CA SER A 6 -7.57 -23.37 20.13
C SER A 6 -8.74 -22.86 20.97
N LYS A 7 -8.65 -21.65 21.52
CA LYS A 7 -9.69 -20.99 22.32
C LYS A 7 -10.22 -19.70 21.70
N TYR A 8 -9.95 -19.46 20.41
CA TYR A 8 -10.46 -18.28 19.73
C TYR A 8 -11.94 -18.46 19.36
N SER A 9 -12.77 -17.52 19.79
CA SER A 9 -14.14 -17.35 19.29
C SER A 9 -14.31 -15.93 18.76
N SER A 10 -14.76 -15.79 17.51
CA SER A 10 -15.03 -14.47 16.94
C SER A 10 -16.14 -13.79 17.74
N ILE A 11 -15.89 -12.54 18.14
CA ILE A 11 -16.88 -11.71 18.85
C ILE A 11 -17.92 -11.17 17.87
N LEU A 12 -17.52 -10.97 16.60
CA LEU A 12 -18.35 -10.41 15.53
C LEU A 12 -18.74 -11.49 14.51
N GLY A 13 -19.94 -11.36 13.95
CA GLY A 13 -20.34 -12.09 12.74
C GLY A 13 -19.69 -11.51 11.49
N ILE A 14 -19.71 -12.25 10.37
CA ILE A 14 -19.04 -11.86 9.12
C ILE A 14 -19.44 -10.45 8.66
N LYS A 15 -20.74 -10.13 8.64
CA LYS A 15 -21.23 -8.81 8.23
C LYS A 15 -20.76 -7.69 9.17
N GLU A 16 -20.72 -7.96 10.47
CA GLU A 16 -20.27 -7.00 11.47
C GLU A 16 -18.76 -6.77 11.35
N THR A 17 -18.00 -7.83 11.05
CA THR A 17 -16.57 -7.75 10.76
C THR A 17 -16.29 -6.83 9.57
N GLU A 18 -17.01 -6.97 8.45
CA GLU A 18 -16.84 -6.08 7.28
C GLU A 18 -17.13 -4.61 7.64
N HIS A 19 -18.19 -4.34 8.40
CA HIS A 19 -18.48 -2.98 8.87
C HIS A 19 -17.39 -2.46 9.83
N ALA A 20 -16.87 -3.31 10.72
CA ALA A 20 -15.81 -2.96 11.65
C ALA A 20 -14.50 -2.63 10.92
N ILE A 21 -14.16 -3.37 9.85
CA ILE A 21 -12.97 -3.10 9.02
C ILE A 21 -13.07 -1.70 8.41
N VAL A 22 -14.22 -1.35 7.83
CA VAL A 22 -14.44 0.00 7.27
C VAL A 22 -14.37 1.06 8.36
N ALA A 23 -15.05 0.85 9.49
CA ALA A 23 -15.08 1.81 10.59
C ALA A 23 -13.67 2.12 11.15
N VAL A 24 -12.84 1.09 11.35
CA VAL A 24 -11.46 1.24 11.81
C VAL A 24 -10.63 2.00 10.77
N LYS A 25 -10.78 1.66 9.48
CA LYS A 25 -10.06 2.31 8.39
C LYS A 25 -10.40 3.80 8.30
N ASP A 26 -11.68 4.14 8.27
CA ASP A 26 -12.15 5.52 8.16
C ASP A 26 -11.72 6.35 9.37
N PHE A 27 -11.88 5.79 10.57
CA PHE A 27 -11.47 6.45 11.81
C PHE A 27 -9.96 6.76 11.79
N PHE A 28 -9.12 5.75 11.54
CA PHE A 28 -7.68 5.94 11.58
C PHE A 28 -7.19 6.92 10.51
N GLN A 29 -7.73 6.84 9.29
CA GLN A 29 -7.37 7.77 8.21
C GLN A 29 -7.69 9.22 8.55
N LEU A 30 -8.86 9.48 9.14
CA LEU A 30 -9.25 10.81 9.55
C LEU A 30 -8.31 11.36 10.64
N GLN A 31 -8.01 10.56 11.66
CA GLN A 31 -7.10 10.96 12.73
C GLN A 31 -5.68 11.20 12.19
N LEU A 32 -5.15 10.26 11.41
CA LEU A 32 -3.80 10.36 10.85
C LEU A 32 -3.63 11.60 9.96
N SER A 33 -4.63 11.90 9.13
CA SER A 33 -4.59 13.06 8.24
C SER A 33 -4.70 14.38 8.99
N THR A 34 -5.52 14.42 10.03
CA THR A 34 -5.71 15.62 10.87
C THR A 34 -4.46 15.90 11.70
N GLU A 35 -3.97 14.92 12.44
CA GLU A 35 -2.85 15.10 13.37
C GLU A 35 -1.51 15.41 12.67
N LEU A 36 -1.32 14.91 11.44
CA LEU A 36 -0.07 15.07 10.69
C LEU A 36 -0.20 16.00 9.47
N ASN A 37 -1.30 16.73 9.32
CA ASN A 37 -1.58 17.61 8.17
C ASN A 37 -1.37 16.92 6.81
N LEU A 38 -1.91 15.70 6.65
CA LEU A 38 -1.73 14.90 5.44
C LEU A 38 -2.93 15.03 4.51
N SER A 39 -2.67 15.24 3.23
CA SER A 39 -3.69 15.14 2.18
C SER A 39 -3.77 13.73 1.63
N ARG A 40 -4.98 13.19 1.48
CA ARG A 40 -5.20 11.90 0.80
C ARG A 40 -4.92 12.06 -0.69
N VAL A 41 -4.05 11.22 -1.23
CA VAL A 41 -3.79 11.14 -2.68
C VAL A 41 -4.05 9.73 -3.20
N THR A 42 -4.27 9.60 -4.51
CA THR A 42 -4.44 8.29 -5.16
C THR A 42 -3.08 7.66 -5.45
N ALA A 43 -2.83 6.49 -4.88
CA ALA A 43 -1.68 5.63 -5.18
C ALA A 43 -1.75 5.06 -6.61
N PRO A 44 -0.61 4.92 -7.31
CA PRO A 44 -0.53 4.07 -8.49
C PRO A 44 -0.57 2.59 -8.08
N LEU A 45 -1.12 1.74 -8.95
CA LEU A 45 -1.08 0.28 -8.79
C LEU A 45 0.24 -0.32 -9.31
N PHE A 46 0.86 0.33 -10.29
CA PHE A 46 2.10 -0.09 -10.92
C PHE A 46 2.94 1.11 -11.35
N VAL A 47 4.24 0.91 -11.43
CA VAL A 47 5.23 1.91 -11.86
C VAL A 47 6.16 1.31 -12.90
N ALA A 48 6.88 2.15 -13.64
CA ALA A 48 7.82 1.66 -14.63
C ALA A 48 9.02 0.98 -13.97
N ALA A 49 9.37 -0.21 -14.45
CA ALA A 49 10.53 -0.95 -13.98
C ALA A 49 11.82 -0.14 -14.21
N GLY A 50 12.81 -0.30 -13.32
CA GLY A 50 14.13 0.33 -13.45
C GLY A 50 14.16 1.85 -13.22
N THR A 51 13.04 2.48 -12.85
CA THR A 51 13.00 3.91 -12.49
C THR A 51 13.51 4.19 -11.07
N GLY A 52 13.70 3.15 -10.27
CA GLY A 52 14.01 3.27 -8.85
C GLY A 52 12.85 3.82 -8.00
N VAL A 53 11.65 4.00 -8.58
CA VAL A 53 10.46 4.48 -7.86
C VAL A 53 9.82 3.36 -7.05
N ASN A 54 9.81 2.14 -7.58
CA ASN A 54 9.38 0.97 -6.84
C ASN A 54 10.38 0.70 -5.72
N ASP A 55 9.88 0.12 -4.64
CA ASP A 55 10.73 -0.34 -3.55
C ASP A 55 11.27 -1.73 -3.87
N ASP A 56 12.56 -1.91 -3.60
CA ASP A 56 13.24 -3.19 -3.78
C ASP A 56 13.22 -4.01 -2.48
N LEU A 57 12.62 -3.48 -1.40
CA LEU A 57 12.55 -4.08 -0.06
C LEU A 57 13.96 -4.48 0.43
N ASN A 58 14.25 -5.78 0.58
CA ASN A 58 15.57 -6.27 0.98
C ASN A 58 16.49 -6.57 -0.22
N GLY A 59 16.02 -6.32 -1.45
CA GLY A 59 16.74 -6.51 -2.70
C GLY A 59 16.73 -7.95 -3.22
N VAL A 60 16.01 -8.86 -2.55
CA VAL A 60 15.90 -10.28 -2.92
C VAL A 60 14.51 -10.59 -3.48
N GLU A 61 13.49 -9.88 -3.02
CA GLU A 61 12.09 -10.08 -3.38
C GLU A 61 11.79 -9.60 -4.80
N ARG A 62 11.18 -10.46 -5.61
CA ARG A 62 10.86 -10.13 -7.00
C ARG A 62 9.49 -9.43 -7.09
N PRO A 63 9.42 -8.24 -7.71
CA PRO A 63 8.13 -7.62 -7.99
C PRO A 63 7.37 -8.38 -9.08
N VAL A 64 6.04 -8.35 -9.01
CA VAL A 64 5.19 -8.79 -10.13
C VAL A 64 5.36 -7.81 -11.27
N SER A 65 5.79 -8.30 -12.44
CA SER A 65 6.06 -7.46 -13.62
C SER A 65 5.31 -7.94 -14.85
N PHE A 66 4.95 -6.99 -15.72
CA PHE A 66 4.21 -7.25 -16.96
C PHE A 66 4.55 -6.19 -18.02
N PRO A 67 4.56 -6.54 -19.32
CA PRO A 67 4.69 -5.57 -20.38
C PRO A 67 3.34 -4.88 -20.65
N VAL A 68 3.40 -3.61 -21.06
CA VAL A 68 2.22 -2.87 -21.52
C VAL A 68 2.31 -2.64 -23.02
N LYS A 69 1.45 -3.31 -23.77
CA LYS A 69 1.42 -3.29 -25.24
C LYS A 69 1.41 -1.88 -25.82
N ASP A 70 0.50 -1.03 -25.36
CA ASP A 70 0.34 0.36 -25.86
C ASP A 70 1.47 1.30 -25.43
N LEU A 71 2.41 0.82 -24.61
CA LEU A 71 3.64 1.53 -24.25
C LEU A 71 4.88 0.90 -24.91
N ASN A 72 4.73 0.32 -26.11
CA ASN A 72 5.80 -0.39 -26.82
C ASN A 72 6.40 -1.52 -25.98
N GLU A 73 5.55 -2.36 -25.38
CA GLU A 73 5.95 -3.47 -24.50
C GLU A 73 6.78 -3.01 -23.27
N LYS A 74 6.62 -1.76 -22.84
CA LYS A 74 7.33 -1.23 -21.67
C LYS A 74 6.99 -2.07 -20.43
N LYS A 75 8.04 -2.54 -19.75
CA LYS A 75 7.93 -3.30 -18.52
C LYS A 75 7.47 -2.41 -17.36
N MET A 76 6.34 -2.79 -16.77
CA MET A 76 5.79 -2.19 -15.55
C MET A 76 5.85 -3.21 -14.42
N GLU A 77 5.87 -2.71 -13.18
CA GLU A 77 5.92 -3.51 -11.96
C GLU A 77 4.81 -3.07 -11.02
N ILE A 78 4.08 -4.03 -10.46
CA ILE A 78 3.16 -3.79 -9.35
C ILE A 78 3.97 -3.23 -8.17
N VAL A 79 3.41 -2.23 -7.50
CA VAL A 79 4.09 -1.57 -6.38
C VAL A 79 4.26 -2.54 -5.20
N GLN A 80 5.46 -2.60 -4.64
CA GLN A 80 5.72 -3.34 -3.38
C GLN A 80 5.61 -2.41 -2.16
N SER A 81 5.97 -1.14 -2.36
CA SER A 81 5.88 -0.03 -1.43
C SER A 81 5.87 1.28 -2.24
N LEU A 82 5.33 2.34 -1.65
CA LEU A 82 5.33 3.69 -2.22
C LEU A 82 6.27 4.65 -1.48
N ALA A 83 7.26 4.15 -0.73
CA ALA A 83 8.14 4.99 0.08
C ALA A 83 8.84 6.09 -0.74
N LYS A 84 9.49 5.71 -1.84
CA LYS A 84 10.19 6.64 -2.75
C LYS A 84 9.20 7.49 -3.55
N TRP A 85 8.13 6.88 -4.06
CA TRP A 85 7.05 7.58 -4.79
C TRP A 85 6.42 8.71 -3.97
N LYS A 86 6.19 8.51 -2.66
CA LYS A 86 5.62 9.57 -1.80
C LYS A 86 6.48 10.82 -1.79
N ARG A 87 7.81 10.69 -1.75
CA ARG A 87 8.73 11.84 -1.78
C ARG A 87 8.63 12.61 -3.10
N LEU A 88 8.58 11.90 -4.22
CA LEU A 88 8.37 12.51 -5.53
C LEU A 88 7.05 13.26 -5.57
N LYS A 89 5.98 12.62 -5.11
CA LYS A 89 4.63 13.20 -5.16
C LYS A 89 4.48 14.44 -4.27
N VAL A 90 5.10 14.46 -3.09
CA VAL A 90 5.14 15.65 -2.21
C VAL A 90 5.82 16.82 -2.93
N THR A 91 6.93 16.57 -3.61
CA THR A 91 7.65 17.58 -4.41
C THR A 91 6.81 18.06 -5.59
N ASP A 92 6.20 17.16 -6.35
CA ASP A 92 5.35 17.50 -7.50
C ASP A 92 4.16 18.38 -7.12
N LEU A 93 3.60 18.17 -5.93
CA LEU A 93 2.48 18.96 -5.39
C LEU A 93 2.93 20.27 -4.74
N GLY A 94 4.24 20.50 -4.59
CA GLY A 94 4.78 21.71 -3.98
C GLY A 94 4.34 21.90 -2.52
N LEU A 95 4.21 20.82 -1.75
CA LEU A 95 3.75 20.92 -0.36
C LEU A 95 4.75 21.69 0.51
N LYS A 96 4.21 22.51 1.40
CA LYS A 96 5.00 23.30 2.36
C LYS A 96 5.53 22.41 3.49
N PRO A 97 6.57 22.85 4.22
CA PRO A 97 6.98 22.20 5.46
C PRO A 97 5.80 21.96 6.40
N ASN A 98 5.81 20.83 7.12
CA ASN A 98 4.75 20.35 8.00
C ASN A 98 3.45 19.87 7.31
N PHE A 99 3.41 19.82 5.98
CA PHE A 99 2.33 19.17 5.23
C PHE A 99 2.85 17.93 4.52
N GLY A 100 1.99 16.93 4.35
CA GLY A 100 2.36 15.69 3.68
C GLY A 100 1.20 15.04 2.94
N ILE A 101 1.42 13.78 2.56
CA ILE A 101 0.42 12.95 1.90
C ILE A 101 0.29 11.60 2.59
N TYR A 102 -0.90 11.02 2.47
CA TYR A 102 -1.12 9.60 2.70
C TYR A 102 -1.93 9.01 1.55
N THR A 103 -1.90 7.68 1.43
CA THR A 103 -2.66 6.96 0.42
C THR A 103 -3.04 5.59 0.95
N ASP A 104 -4.17 5.09 0.45
CA ASP A 104 -4.45 3.66 0.47
C ASP A 104 -3.65 3.01 -0.64
N MET A 105 -2.73 2.11 -0.29
CA MET A 105 -1.89 1.40 -1.24
C MET A 105 -2.28 -0.08 -1.23
N ASN A 106 -2.42 -0.65 -2.42
CA ASN A 106 -2.49 -2.09 -2.62
C ASN A 106 -1.18 -2.57 -3.23
N ALA A 107 -0.62 -3.65 -2.72
CA ALA A 107 0.60 -4.26 -3.21
C ALA A 107 0.40 -5.77 -3.40
N ILE A 108 1.21 -6.36 -4.26
CA ILE A 108 1.32 -7.81 -4.41
C ILE A 108 2.78 -8.18 -4.16
N ARG A 109 3.02 -9.01 -3.14
CA ARG A 109 4.34 -9.46 -2.73
C ARG A 109 4.41 -10.98 -2.87
N PRO A 110 4.86 -11.49 -4.03
CA PRO A 110 4.79 -12.92 -4.34
C PRO A 110 5.80 -13.76 -3.57
N ASP A 111 6.88 -13.13 -3.09
CA ASP A 111 7.99 -13.79 -2.41
C ASP A 111 7.93 -13.62 -0.86
N GLU A 112 6.84 -13.08 -0.31
CA GLU A 112 6.71 -12.90 1.16
C GLU A 112 6.37 -14.23 1.85
N GLU A 113 7.12 -14.57 2.90
CA GLU A 113 6.82 -15.73 3.75
C GLU A 113 5.61 -15.43 4.64
N LEU A 114 4.62 -16.33 4.64
CA LEU A 114 3.39 -16.15 5.41
C LEU A 114 3.60 -16.55 6.87
N ASP A 115 3.43 -15.61 7.80
CA ASP A 115 3.40 -15.85 9.24
C ASP A 115 1.95 -16.09 9.74
N PRO A 116 1.68 -17.12 10.55
CA PRO A 116 0.37 -17.41 11.13
C PRO A 116 -0.13 -16.47 12.25
N VAL A 117 0.18 -15.16 12.23
CA VAL A 117 -0.37 -14.21 13.23
C VAL A 117 -1.88 -14.41 13.44
#